data_AF-A0A380EIX7-F1
#
_entry.id   AF-A0A380EIX7-F1
#
_cell.length_a   1.000
_cell.length_b   1.000
_cell.length_c   1.000
_cell.angle_alpha   90.00
_cell.angle_beta   90.00
_cell.angle_gamma   90.00
#
_symmetry.space_group_name_H-M   'P 1'
#
loop_
_entity.id
_entity.type
_entity.pdbx_description
1 polymer ?
#
loop_
_entity_poly.entity_id
_entity_poly.type
_entity_poly.pdbx_seq_one_letter_code
_entity_poly.pdbx_strand_id
1 'polypeptide(L)'
;MAGRDITDDIAQGLNTSYETAEKVKHQYGHAFYDSASDQDIFTVEQVDSDETVQYTQKDLSDFIEARVEEIFFEVFDVLQDLGLTKVNGGFIVTGGSANLLGVKNYYQIW
;
A
#
# COMPACT_ATOMS: atom_id res chain seq x y z
N MET A 1 8.69 -9.41 -2.08
CA MET A 1 7.77 -8.54 -1.32
C MET A 1 6.31 -8.81 -1.69
N ALA A 2 5.35 -8.55 -0.79
CA ALA A 2 3.91 -8.69 -1.01
C ALA A 2 3.10 -7.94 0.09
N GLY A 3 1.84 -8.35 0.30
CA GLY A 3 0.92 -7.69 1.25
C GLY A 3 1.30 -7.71 2.73
N ARG A 4 2.29 -8.51 3.14
CA ARG A 4 2.83 -8.47 4.51
C ARG A 4 3.75 -7.26 4.69
N ASP A 5 4.60 -6.99 3.72
CA ASP A 5 5.53 -5.85 3.76
C ASP A 5 4.74 -4.52 3.80
N ILE A 6 3.58 -4.46 3.12
CA ILE A 6 2.65 -3.33 3.22
C ILE A 6 2.20 -3.13 4.68
N THR A 7 1.87 -4.21 5.38
CA THR A 7 1.42 -4.13 6.79
C THR A 7 2.54 -3.75 7.73
N ASP A 8 3.75 -4.29 7.50
CA ASP A 8 4.93 -3.95 8.29
C ASP A 8 5.27 -2.45 8.17
N ASP A 9 5.19 -1.88 6.97
CA ASP A 9 5.38 -0.44 6.74
C ASP A 9 4.31 0.42 7.39
N ILE A 10 3.03 0.01 7.33
CA ILE A 10 1.94 0.71 8.02
C ILE A 10 2.15 0.67 9.53
N ALA A 11 2.53 -0.49 10.08
CA ALA A 11 2.79 -0.65 11.52
C ALA A 11 3.92 0.30 11.97
N GLN A 12 5.00 0.37 11.19
CA GLN A 12 6.12 1.26 11.46
C GLN A 12 5.72 2.74 11.31
N GLY A 13 5.04 3.10 10.22
CA GLY A 13 4.68 4.48 9.89
C GLY A 13 3.67 5.10 10.86
N LEU A 14 2.70 4.30 11.32
CA LEU A 14 1.67 4.75 12.27
C LEU A 14 2.01 4.46 13.74
N ASN A 15 3.18 3.86 14.00
CA ASN A 15 3.62 3.40 15.30
C ASN A 15 2.55 2.55 16.02
N THR A 16 2.06 1.53 15.32
CA THR A 16 0.99 0.64 15.81
C THR A 16 1.38 -0.83 15.68
N SER A 17 0.60 -1.73 16.29
CA SER A 17 0.85 -3.16 16.18
C SER A 17 0.56 -3.68 14.77
N TYR A 18 1.18 -4.80 14.40
CA TYR A 18 0.93 -5.46 13.12
C TYR A 18 -0.56 -5.82 12.96
N GLU A 19 -1.21 -6.28 14.02
CA GLU A 19 -2.63 -6.65 13.99
C GLU A 19 -3.55 -5.45 13.74
N THR A 20 -3.22 -4.29 14.30
CA THR A 20 -3.94 -3.04 14.06
C THR A 20 -3.65 -2.52 12.66
N ALA A 21 -2.38 -2.53 12.24
CA ALA A 21 -1.95 -2.16 10.89
C ALA A 21 -2.66 -2.98 9.81
N GLU A 22 -2.80 -4.30 9.99
CA GLU A 22 -3.52 -5.17 9.06
C GLU A 22 -4.99 -4.75 8.97
N LYS A 23 -5.65 -4.51 10.10
CA LYS A 23 -7.05 -4.08 10.13
C LYS A 23 -7.26 -2.74 9.41
N VAL A 24 -6.42 -1.74 9.69
CA VAL A 24 -6.55 -0.42 9.04
C VAL A 24 -6.22 -0.51 7.55
N LYS A 25 -5.29 -1.37 7.12
CA LYS A 25 -5.05 -1.66 5.70
C LYS A 25 -6.30 -2.19 5.00
N HIS A 26 -7.03 -3.12 5.62
CA HIS A 26 -8.28 -3.66 5.03
C HIS A 26 -9.42 -2.63 5.02
N GLN A 27 -9.51 -1.78 6.04
CA GLN A 27 -10.63 -0.84 6.19
C GLN A 27 -10.44 0.45 5.40
N TYR A 28 -9.22 0.98 5.39
CA TYR A 28 -8.91 2.32 4.87
C TYR A 28 -7.83 2.30 3.78
N GLY A 29 -7.22 1.15 3.47
CA GLY A 29 -6.06 1.09 2.58
C GLY A 29 -6.32 1.59 1.16
N HIS A 30 -5.46 2.49 0.70
CA HIS A 30 -5.47 3.05 -0.65
C HIS A 30 -4.02 3.13 -1.17
N ALA A 31 -3.75 2.56 -2.34
CA ALA A 31 -2.41 2.46 -2.92
C ALA A 31 -2.08 3.55 -3.95
N PHE A 32 -2.84 4.64 -3.95
CA PHE A 32 -2.62 5.79 -4.83
C PHE A 32 -3.04 7.09 -4.11
N TYR A 33 -2.06 7.84 -3.67
CA TYR A 33 -2.12 8.99 -2.76
C TYR A 33 -3.01 10.11 -3.30
N ASP A 34 -2.88 10.43 -4.59
CA ASP A 34 -3.65 11.50 -5.22
C ASP A 34 -5.17 11.24 -5.24
N SER A 35 -5.59 9.98 -5.11
CA SER A 35 -7.00 9.59 -5.05
C SER A 35 -7.47 9.21 -3.65
N ALA A 36 -6.58 9.23 -2.65
CA ALA A 36 -6.90 8.94 -1.27
C ALA A 36 -7.62 10.13 -0.59
N SER A 37 -8.58 9.82 0.28
CA SER A 37 -9.43 10.81 0.93
C SER A 37 -8.76 11.50 2.11
N ASP A 38 -8.76 12.84 2.11
CA ASP A 38 -8.42 13.67 3.28
C ASP A 38 -9.57 13.72 4.33
N GLN A 39 -10.75 13.20 3.98
CA GLN A 39 -11.96 13.25 4.83
C GLN A 39 -12.23 11.94 5.57
N ASP A 40 -11.69 10.82 5.08
CA ASP A 40 -11.80 9.53 5.75
C ASP A 40 -10.75 9.45 6.85
N ILE A 41 -11.22 9.56 8.10
CA ILE A 41 -10.40 9.69 9.29
C ILE A 41 -10.56 8.44 10.16
N PHE A 42 -9.45 7.97 10.73
CA PHE A 42 -9.43 6.88 11.68
C PHE A 42 -8.43 7.13 12.82
N THR A 43 -8.58 6.37 13.90
CA THR A 43 -7.78 6.52 15.12
C THR A 43 -7.04 5.22 15.40
N VAL A 44 -5.79 5.34 15.83
CA VAL A 44 -4.86 4.21 16.01
C VAL A 44 -4.20 4.29 17.38
N GLU A 45 -4.21 3.17 18.10
CA GLU A 45 -3.47 3.00 19.36
C GLU A 45 -1.96 2.93 19.09
N GLN A 46 -1.18 3.63 19.91
CA GLN A 46 0.28 3.66 19.83
C GLN A 46 0.91 2.49 20.60
N VAL A 47 2.04 1.95 20.14
CA VAL A 47 2.69 0.80 20.80
C VAL A 47 3.42 1.21 22.08
N ASP A 48 3.90 2.45 22.15
CA ASP A 48 4.77 2.97 23.20
C ASP A 48 4.03 3.83 24.26
N SER A 49 2.71 4.00 24.13
CA SER A 49 1.90 4.77 25.06
C SER A 49 0.43 4.34 25.02
N ASP A 50 -0.34 4.74 26.04
CA ASP A 50 -1.81 4.57 26.07
C ASP A 50 -2.53 5.65 25.23
N GLU A 51 -1.80 6.45 24.45
CA GLU A 51 -2.37 7.49 23.60
C GLU A 51 -2.90 6.91 22.28
N THR A 52 -3.81 7.65 21.67
CA THR A 52 -4.32 7.35 20.33
C THR A 52 -4.04 8.52 19.41
N VAL A 53 -3.65 8.22 18.17
CA VAL A 53 -3.34 9.22 17.14
C VAL A 53 -4.33 9.10 16.00
N GLN A 54 -4.75 10.24 15.47
CA GLN A 54 -5.70 10.32 14.38
C GLN A 54 -4.96 10.49 13.05
N TYR A 55 -5.35 9.71 12.04
CA TYR A 55 -4.80 9.73 10.70
C TYR A 55 -5.94 9.80 9.67
N THR A 56 -5.62 10.30 8.48
CA THR A 56 -6.49 10.24 7.31
C THR A 56 -6.15 9.03 6.44
N GLN A 57 -7.06 8.62 5.56
CA GLN A 57 -6.76 7.64 4.51
C GLN A 57 -5.59 8.11 3.63
N LYS A 58 -5.44 9.41 3.43
CA LYS A 58 -4.32 9.97 2.67
C LYS A 58 -2.97 9.79 3.38
N ASP A 59 -2.92 10.01 4.69
CA ASP A 59 -1.71 9.71 5.49
C ASP A 59 -1.34 8.22 5.38
N LEU A 60 -2.34 7.33 5.47
CA LEU A 60 -2.12 5.89 5.29
C LEU A 60 -1.62 5.54 3.89
N SER A 61 -2.15 6.23 2.87
CA SER A 61 -1.84 5.93 1.47
C SER A 61 -0.39 6.22 1.10
N ASP A 62 0.28 7.14 1.80
CA ASP A 62 1.70 7.45 1.58
C ASP A 62 2.58 6.21 1.78
N PHE A 63 2.35 5.47 2.88
CA PHE A 63 3.07 4.23 3.18
C PHE A 63 2.69 3.10 2.21
N ILE A 64 1.41 2.97 1.88
CA ILE A 64 0.93 1.88 1.01
C ILE A 64 1.43 2.08 -0.42
N GLU A 65 1.36 3.30 -0.95
CA GLU A 65 1.84 3.60 -2.31
C GLU A 65 3.33 3.34 -2.41
N ALA A 66 4.14 3.83 -1.47
CA ALA A 66 5.59 3.60 -1.48
C ALA A 66 5.95 2.11 -1.56
N ARG A 67 5.28 1.25 -0.78
CA ARG A 67 5.54 -0.20 -0.82
C ARG A 67 5.02 -0.86 -2.10
N VAL A 68 3.85 -0.45 -2.58
CA VAL A 68 3.28 -0.99 -3.82
C VAL A 68 4.12 -0.59 -5.03
N GLU A 69 4.63 0.63 -5.06
CA GLU A 69 5.62 1.13 -6.02
C GLU A 69 6.86 0.23 -6.05
N GLU A 70 7.46 -0.03 -4.89
CA GLU A 70 8.64 -0.88 -4.79
C GLU A 70 8.37 -2.32 -5.27
N ILE A 71 7.19 -2.89 -4.95
CA ILE A 71 6.76 -4.20 -5.48
C ILE A 71 6.69 -4.17 -7.01
N PHE A 72 6.16 -3.11 -7.62
CA PHE A 72 6.09 -3.00 -9.08
C PHE A 72 7.47 -2.80 -9.71
N PHE A 73 8.37 -2.06 -9.07
CA PHE A 73 9.77 -1.96 -9.51
C PHE A 73 10.46 -3.33 -9.49
N GLU A 74 10.30 -4.13 -8.43
CA GLU A 74 10.84 -5.51 -8.41
C GLU A 74 10.28 -6.35 -9.58
N VAL A 75 9.00 -6.19 -9.92
CA VAL A 75 8.41 -6.87 -11.09
C VAL A 75 9.03 -6.40 -12.40
N PHE A 76 9.27 -5.10 -12.55
CA PHE A 76 9.89 -4.55 -13.76
C PHE A 76 11.34 -5.00 -13.92
N ASP A 77 12.11 -5.11 -12.83
CA ASP A 77 13.46 -5.67 -12.83
C ASP A 77 13.45 -7.13 -13.29
N VAL A 78 12.50 -7.95 -12.79
CA VAL A 78 12.34 -9.33 -13.26
C VAL A 78 12.00 -9.39 -14.74
N LEU A 79 11.13 -8.52 -15.25
CA LEU A 79 10.82 -8.46 -16.69
C LEU A 79 12.03 -8.04 -17.52
N GLN A 80 12.85 -7.12 -17.02
CA GLN A 80 14.09 -6.71 -17.67
C GLN A 80 15.09 -7.87 -17.74
N ASP A 81 15.32 -8.59 -16.63
CA ASP A 81 16.23 -9.73 -16.54
C ASP A 81 15.82 -10.88 -17.47
N LEU A 82 14.51 -11.06 -17.66
CA LEU A 82 13.96 -12.05 -18.58
C LEU A 82 13.91 -11.58 -20.05
N GLY A 83 14.27 -10.31 -20.32
CA GLY A 83 14.18 -9.71 -21.66
C GLY A 83 12.74 -9.48 -22.14
N LEU A 84 11.77 -9.46 -21.23
CA LEU A 84 10.33 -9.31 -21.49
C LEU A 84 9.86 -7.85 -21.34
N THR A 85 10.62 -6.90 -21.90
CA THR A 85 10.39 -5.46 -21.71
C THR A 85 9.17 -4.90 -22.45
N LYS A 86 8.57 -5.65 -23.39
CA LYS A 86 7.42 -5.21 -24.19
C LYS A 86 6.16 -6.02 -23.85
N VAL A 87 5.28 -5.43 -23.05
CA VAL A 87 4.04 -6.06 -22.59
C VAL A 87 2.82 -5.49 -23.34
N ASN A 88 2.67 -5.85 -24.62
CA ASN A 88 1.57 -5.31 -25.47
C ASN A 88 0.16 -5.68 -24.97
N GLY A 89 0.03 -6.77 -24.22
CA GLY A 89 -1.24 -7.21 -23.64
C GLY A 89 -1.62 -6.47 -22.35
N GLY A 90 -0.74 -5.61 -21.84
CA GLY A 90 -0.87 -4.97 -20.54
C GLY A 90 -0.63 -5.93 -19.37
N PHE A 91 -0.88 -5.42 -18.17
CA PHE A 91 -0.67 -6.14 -16.91
C PHE A 91 -2.00 -6.62 -16.32
N ILE A 92 -1.97 -7.80 -15.71
CA ILE A 92 -3.09 -8.37 -14.95
C ILE A 92 -2.60 -8.57 -13.52
N VAL A 93 -3.15 -7.78 -12.60
CA VAL A 93 -2.82 -7.86 -11.17
C VAL A 93 -3.90 -8.67 -10.46
N THR A 94 -3.50 -9.59 -9.59
CA THR A 94 -4.40 -10.49 -8.86
C THR A 94 -3.83 -10.85 -7.49
N GLY A 95 -4.53 -11.70 -6.74
CA GLY A 95 -4.16 -12.13 -5.39
C GLY A 95 -4.79 -11.28 -4.30
N GLY A 96 -4.54 -11.62 -3.03
CA GLY A 96 -5.20 -10.98 -1.90
C GLY A 96 -4.94 -9.47 -1.79
N SER A 97 -3.72 -9.02 -2.10
CA SER A 97 -3.36 -7.60 -2.06
C SER A 97 -3.94 -6.78 -3.20
N ALA A 98 -4.45 -7.42 -4.26
CA ALA A 98 -5.16 -6.72 -5.34
C ALA A 98 -6.53 -6.17 -4.89
N ASN A 99 -6.99 -6.51 -3.67
CA ASN A 99 -8.18 -5.89 -3.08
C ASN A 99 -7.94 -4.45 -2.59
N LEU A 100 -6.69 -3.99 -2.49
CA LEU A 100 -6.38 -2.60 -2.15
C LEU A 100 -6.93 -1.65 -3.23
N LEU A 101 -7.56 -0.57 -2.78
CA LEU A 101 -7.95 0.52 -3.67
C LEU A 101 -6.70 1.17 -4.28
N GLY A 102 -6.83 1.82 -5.45
CA GLY A 102 -5.72 2.53 -6.07
C GLY A 102 -4.65 1.67 -6.77
N VAL A 103 -4.58 0.35 -6.54
CA VAL A 103 -3.57 -0.52 -7.18
C VAL A 103 -3.63 -0.45 -8.71
N LYS A 104 -4.83 -0.29 -9.28
CA LYS A 104 -5.01 -0.14 -10.72
C LYS A 104 -4.39 1.13 -11.29
N ASN A 105 -4.44 2.22 -10.55
CA ASN A 105 -3.94 3.53 -10.99
C ASN A 105 -2.42 3.52 -11.13
N TYR A 106 -1.75 2.74 -10.28
CA TYR A 106 -0.30 2.74 -10.18
C TYR A 106 0.42 2.18 -11.42
N TYR A 107 -0.07 1.14 -12.07
CA TYR A 107 0.54 0.64 -13.33
C TYR A 107 0.00 1.33 -14.58
N GLN A 108 -0.89 2.32 -14.46
CA GLN A 108 -1.36 3.13 -15.60
C GLN A 108 -0.47 4.35 -15.87
N ILE A 109 0.38 4.71 -14.91
CA ILE A 109 1.38 5.78 -15.05
C ILE A 109 2.72 5.29 -15.64
N TRP A 110 2.86 3.98 -15.87
CA TRP A 110 3.99 3.30 -16.52
C TRP A 110 3.56 2.66 -17.84
#